data_AF-A0A7G6ADR0-F1
#
_entry.id   AF-A0A7G6ADR0-F1
#
_cell.length_a   1.000
_cell.length_b   1.000
_cell.length_c   1.000
_cell.angle_alpha   90.00
_cell.angle_beta   90.00
_cell.angle_gamma   90.00
#
_symmetry.space_group_name_H-M   'P 1'
#
loop_
_entity.id
_entity.type
_entity.pdbx_description
1 polymer ?
#
loop_
_entity_poly.entity_id
_entity_poly.type
_entity_poly.pdbx_seq_one_letter_code
_entity_poly.pdbx_strand_id
1 'polypeptide(L)'
;MATLSYPTFDGKRESARFSLLDPEAQLRTYVHSTTLNLRDPLPQHTRYSEAAGQAYTRSGNLAFDALFALASSEMRQDAVSHIRDGNYKGGEPIPCACFETGEQWHYVWTRDLSYAADLSLAMFDPARVRNSLLFKLAPYRAGVPKAPQVAGTKDGLQIVQDTGSGGSWPVSTDRVTRAFAADATLRQLPPAERSVFARQALAALTNTIENDRLAVFDPIDGLYRGEASFLDWRDQSYAAWIVDDLAAMASSKALSTNVAHYAAQGLAARLAGEAGDKERATRYTAWALALKKKGDQCASLAG
;
A
#
# COMPACT_ATOMS: atom_id res chain seq x y z
N MET A 1 0.08 -18.39 -29.86
CA MET A 1 -0.77 -18.84 -28.74
C MET A 1 0.09 -19.61 -27.75
N ALA A 2 -0.17 -19.50 -26.46
CA ALA A 2 0.49 -20.25 -25.40
C ALA A 2 -0.58 -20.80 -24.44
N THR A 3 -0.36 -21.98 -23.87
CA THR A 3 -1.23 -22.57 -22.86
C THR A 3 -0.38 -23.00 -21.68
N LEU A 4 -0.72 -22.53 -20.49
CA LEU A 4 -0.15 -22.98 -19.23
C LEU A 4 -1.15 -23.91 -18.55
N SER A 5 -0.67 -24.93 -17.85
CA SER A 5 -1.53 -25.91 -17.17
C SER A 5 -1.07 -26.12 -15.74
N TYR A 6 -2.05 -26.11 -14.83
CA TYR A 6 -1.83 -26.09 -13.39
C TYR A 6 -2.59 -27.26 -12.74
N PRO A 7 -1.94 -28.06 -11.88
CA PRO A 7 -2.64 -29.03 -11.05
C PRO A 7 -3.41 -28.31 -9.93
N THR A 8 -4.58 -28.82 -9.57
CA THR A 8 -5.37 -28.35 -8.43
C THR A 8 -5.29 -29.32 -7.25
N PHE A 9 -5.65 -28.85 -6.06
CA PHE A 9 -5.60 -29.66 -4.82
C PHE A 9 -6.53 -30.88 -4.86
N ASP A 10 -7.59 -30.85 -5.66
CA ASP A 10 -8.56 -31.93 -5.86
C ASP A 10 -8.19 -32.87 -7.02
N GLY A 11 -6.96 -32.78 -7.53
CA GLY A 11 -6.44 -33.67 -8.58
C GLY A 11 -6.90 -33.35 -9.99
N LYS A 12 -7.65 -32.25 -10.20
CA LYS A 12 -7.99 -31.76 -11.54
C LYS A 12 -6.81 -31.02 -12.17
N ARG A 13 -6.99 -30.66 -13.44
CA ARG A 13 -6.06 -29.82 -14.20
C ARG A 13 -6.80 -28.65 -14.79
N GLU A 14 -6.33 -27.46 -14.46
CA GLU A 14 -6.82 -26.22 -15.02
C GLU A 14 -5.81 -25.66 -16.03
N SER A 15 -6.27 -24.79 -16.91
CA SER A 15 -5.43 -24.18 -17.94
C SER A 15 -5.72 -22.70 -18.12
N ALA A 16 -4.66 -21.95 -18.41
CA ALA A 16 -4.72 -20.56 -18.84
C ALA A 16 -4.17 -20.48 -20.27
N ARG A 17 -4.95 -19.92 -21.19
CA ARG A 17 -4.60 -19.77 -22.60
C ARG A 17 -4.44 -18.31 -22.96
N PHE A 18 -3.35 -17.99 -23.64
CA PHE A 18 -2.99 -16.66 -24.09
C PHE A 18 -2.84 -16.65 -25.61
N SER A 19 -3.52 -15.74 -26.29
CA SER A 19 -3.40 -15.53 -27.73
C SER A 19 -3.14 -14.06 -28.05
N LEU A 20 -2.49 -13.86 -29.20
CA LEU A 20 -2.27 -12.56 -29.82
C LEU A 20 -3.22 -12.45 -31.00
N LEU A 21 -3.78 -11.25 -31.20
CA LEU A 21 -4.60 -10.97 -32.37
C LEU A 21 -3.75 -10.81 -33.63
N ASP A 22 -2.68 -10.01 -33.54
CA ASP A 22 -1.73 -9.76 -34.61
C ASP A 22 -0.30 -9.68 -34.01
N PRO A 23 0.60 -10.61 -34.36
CA PRO A 23 1.98 -10.59 -33.85
C PRO A 23 2.84 -9.46 -34.43
N GLU A 24 2.47 -8.93 -35.61
CA GLU A 24 3.19 -7.86 -36.31
C GLU A 24 2.73 -6.45 -35.89
N ALA A 25 1.63 -6.37 -35.14
CA ALA A 25 1.15 -5.11 -34.60
C ALA A 25 2.20 -4.47 -33.67
N GLN A 26 2.41 -3.16 -33.84
CA GLN A 26 3.33 -2.38 -33.01
C GLN A 26 2.92 -2.42 -31.53
N LEU A 27 1.63 -2.19 -31.27
CA LEU A 27 0.99 -2.37 -29.97
C LEU A 27 0.07 -3.59 -30.05
N ARG A 28 0.32 -4.59 -29.21
CA ARG A 28 -0.33 -5.89 -29.28
C ARG A 28 -1.62 -5.91 -28.47
N THR A 29 -2.60 -6.62 -29.01
CA THR A 29 -3.83 -7.00 -28.31
C THR A 29 -3.79 -8.48 -27.99
N TYR A 30 -4.10 -8.78 -26.74
CA TYR A 30 -4.07 -10.13 -26.19
C TYR A 30 -5.47 -10.57 -25.79
N VAL A 31 -5.71 -11.87 -25.86
CA VAL A 31 -6.86 -12.53 -25.23
C VAL A 31 -6.34 -13.58 -24.28
N HIS A 32 -6.84 -13.55 -23.05
CA HIS A 32 -6.55 -14.54 -22.01
C HIS A 32 -7.86 -15.23 -21.63
N SER A 33 -7.84 -16.57 -21.54
CA SER A 33 -8.95 -17.36 -20.99
C SER A 33 -8.47 -18.40 -19.99
N THR A 34 -9.30 -18.75 -19.02
CA THR A 34 -9.02 -19.79 -18.02
C THR A 34 -10.12 -20.86 -18.01
N THR A 35 -9.78 -22.08 -17.62
CA THR A 35 -10.79 -23.11 -17.28
C THR A 35 -11.15 -23.10 -15.79
N LEU A 36 -10.33 -22.46 -14.95
CA LEU A 36 -10.56 -22.36 -13.52
C LEU A 36 -11.85 -21.60 -13.24
N ASN A 37 -12.76 -22.20 -12.48
CA ASN A 37 -13.95 -21.50 -12.00
C ASN A 37 -13.55 -20.25 -11.22
N LEU A 38 -14.07 -19.10 -11.65
CA LEU A 38 -13.81 -17.83 -10.98
C LEU A 38 -14.65 -17.72 -9.70
N ARG A 39 -14.15 -16.98 -8.71
CA ARG A 39 -14.88 -16.68 -7.47
C ARG A 39 -16.22 -16.00 -7.76
N ASP A 40 -16.16 -15.00 -8.63
CA ASP A 40 -17.30 -14.21 -9.05
C ASP A 40 -17.79 -14.73 -10.42
N PRO A 41 -19.09 -14.63 -10.75
CA PRO A 41 -19.67 -15.16 -11.98
C PRO A 41 -19.34 -14.29 -13.21
N LEU A 42 -18.05 -14.03 -13.42
CA LEU A 42 -17.51 -13.24 -14.53
C LEU A 42 -17.14 -14.13 -15.71
N PRO A 43 -17.03 -13.57 -16.94
CA PRO A 43 -16.51 -14.31 -18.07
C PRO A 43 -15.11 -14.88 -17.78
N GLN A 44 -14.89 -16.17 -18.06
CA GLN A 44 -13.57 -16.82 -17.93
C GLN A 44 -12.58 -16.42 -19.05
N HIS A 45 -12.78 -15.25 -19.66
CA HIS A 45 -11.89 -14.68 -20.65
C HIS A 45 -11.90 -13.16 -20.56
N THR A 46 -10.78 -12.56 -20.95
CA THR A 46 -10.62 -11.11 -21.04
C THR A 46 -9.77 -10.74 -22.24
N ARG A 47 -9.98 -9.53 -22.75
CA ARG A 47 -9.24 -8.95 -23.87
C ARG A 47 -8.69 -7.60 -23.45
N TYR A 48 -7.40 -7.39 -23.68
CA TYR A 48 -6.70 -6.18 -23.28
C TYR A 48 -5.61 -5.84 -24.30
N SER A 49 -5.21 -4.58 -24.33
CA SER A 49 -4.25 -4.05 -25.30
C SER A 49 -3.16 -3.24 -24.60
N GLU A 50 -1.98 -3.31 -25.20
CA GLU A 50 -0.93 -2.34 -24.96
C GLU A 50 -1.39 -0.94 -25.40
N ALA A 51 -0.84 0.09 -24.77
CA ALA A 51 -1.18 1.47 -25.06
C ALA A 51 0.08 2.27 -25.39
N ALA A 52 -0.07 3.26 -26.27
CA ALA A 52 1.01 4.18 -26.58
C ALA A 52 1.45 4.93 -25.31
N GLY A 53 2.76 5.13 -25.16
CA GLY A 53 3.35 5.81 -23.99
C GLY A 53 3.36 4.97 -22.71
N GLN A 54 2.93 3.71 -22.75
CA GLN A 54 3.07 2.77 -21.65
C GLN A 54 4.21 1.80 -21.91
N ALA A 55 4.81 1.29 -20.84
CA ALA A 55 5.77 0.20 -20.97
C ALA A 55 5.07 -1.05 -21.50
N TYR A 56 5.84 -1.85 -22.23
CA TYR A 56 5.45 -3.17 -22.70
C TYR A 56 6.68 -4.06 -22.74
N THR A 57 6.49 -5.38 -22.82
CA THR A 57 7.58 -6.35 -22.88
C THR A 57 7.53 -7.15 -24.17
N ARG A 58 8.71 -7.60 -24.61
CA ARG A 58 8.90 -8.54 -25.72
C ARG A 58 9.90 -9.59 -25.27
N SER A 59 9.51 -10.38 -24.26
CA SER A 59 10.42 -11.31 -23.57
C SER A 59 10.69 -12.60 -24.36
N GLY A 60 9.91 -12.86 -25.41
CA GLY A 60 9.88 -14.15 -26.09
C GLY A 60 8.96 -15.18 -25.40
N ASN A 61 8.45 -14.87 -24.20
CA ASN A 61 7.41 -15.65 -23.53
C ASN A 61 6.06 -14.94 -23.67
N LEU A 62 5.19 -15.50 -24.51
CA LEU A 62 3.89 -14.92 -24.79
C LEU A 62 2.99 -14.77 -23.54
N ALA A 63 3.00 -15.74 -22.63
CA ALA A 63 2.16 -15.67 -21.44
C ALA A 63 2.66 -14.55 -20.50
N PHE A 64 3.97 -14.40 -20.35
CA PHE A 64 4.56 -13.32 -19.56
C PHE A 64 4.23 -11.94 -20.16
N ASP A 65 4.44 -11.76 -21.47
CA ASP A 65 4.16 -10.49 -22.15
C ASP A 65 2.66 -10.12 -22.07
N ALA A 66 1.78 -11.13 -22.18
CA ALA A 66 0.34 -10.94 -22.02
C ALA A 66 -0.02 -10.51 -20.59
N LEU A 67 0.51 -11.18 -19.56
CA LEU A 67 0.25 -10.83 -18.16
C LEU A 67 0.78 -9.42 -17.81
N PHE A 68 1.93 -9.02 -18.38
CA PHE A 68 2.43 -7.66 -18.23
C PHE A 68 1.47 -6.63 -18.87
N ALA A 69 0.97 -6.92 -20.08
CA ALA A 69 -0.01 -6.06 -20.75
C ALA A 69 -1.35 -5.99 -19.99
N LEU A 70 -1.79 -7.08 -19.35
CA LEU A 70 -2.96 -7.10 -18.48
C LEU A 70 -2.75 -6.17 -17.29
N ALA A 71 -1.65 -6.32 -16.55
CA ALA A 71 -1.34 -5.50 -15.38
C ALA A 71 -1.25 -4.00 -15.74
N SER A 72 -0.63 -3.65 -16.87
CA SER A 72 -0.61 -2.26 -17.36
C SER A 72 -2.02 -1.76 -17.75
N SER A 73 -2.88 -2.64 -18.28
CA SER A 73 -4.26 -2.28 -18.61
C SER A 73 -5.10 -2.02 -17.36
N GLU A 74 -5.00 -2.88 -16.34
CA GLU A 74 -5.71 -2.73 -15.06
C GLU A 74 -5.22 -1.49 -14.30
N MET A 75 -3.90 -1.25 -14.25
CA MET A 75 -3.34 0.00 -13.73
C MET A 75 -3.99 1.25 -14.36
N ARG A 76 -4.26 1.24 -15.67
CA ARG A 76 -4.93 2.36 -16.34
C ARG A 76 -6.41 2.47 -16.00
N GLN A 77 -7.08 1.36 -15.71
CA GLN A 77 -8.47 1.38 -15.27
C GLN A 77 -8.57 2.02 -13.88
N ASP A 78 -7.63 1.71 -13.00
CA ASP A 78 -7.54 2.28 -11.64
C ASP A 78 -7.05 3.75 -11.64
N ALA A 79 -6.48 4.23 -12.75
CA ALA A 79 -5.95 5.58 -12.90
C ALA A 79 -7.06 6.62 -13.17
N VAL A 80 -7.80 6.98 -12.12
CA VAL A 80 -8.97 7.87 -12.21
C VAL A 80 -8.66 9.36 -12.06
N SER A 81 -9.57 10.23 -12.52
CA SER A 81 -9.49 11.69 -12.27
C SER A 81 -10.28 12.13 -11.03
N HIS A 82 -11.16 11.26 -10.54
CA HIS A 82 -12.02 11.50 -9.40
C HIS A 82 -12.21 10.21 -8.61
N ILE A 83 -12.16 10.33 -7.29
CA ILE A 83 -12.51 9.26 -6.35
C ILE A 83 -14.01 9.31 -6.09
N ARG A 84 -14.69 8.15 -6.09
CA ARG A 84 -16.16 8.02 -6.00
C ARG A 84 -16.55 6.81 -5.15
N ASP A 85 -16.64 7.00 -3.84
CA ASP A 85 -17.01 5.92 -2.93
C ASP A 85 -18.27 6.29 -2.15
N GLY A 86 -19.25 5.39 -2.08
CA GLY A 86 -20.54 5.63 -1.43
C GLY A 86 -20.45 5.95 0.06
N ASN A 87 -19.38 5.54 0.73
CA ASN A 87 -19.14 5.82 2.16
C ASN A 87 -18.54 7.21 2.40
N TYR A 88 -18.05 7.90 1.36
CA TYR A 88 -17.35 9.17 1.47
C TYR A 88 -18.03 10.26 0.65
N LYS A 89 -18.21 11.45 1.25
CA LYS A 89 -18.87 12.61 0.62
C LYS A 89 -20.23 12.26 -0.01
N GLY A 90 -20.94 11.25 0.53
CA GLY A 90 -22.22 10.78 -0.01
C GLY A 90 -22.14 10.23 -1.45
N GLY A 91 -20.99 9.74 -1.89
CA GLY A 91 -20.77 9.25 -3.26
C GLY A 91 -20.45 10.34 -4.29
N GLU A 92 -20.47 11.62 -3.90
CA GLU A 92 -20.10 12.71 -4.79
C GLU A 92 -18.63 12.65 -5.17
N PRO A 93 -18.27 12.96 -6.44
CA PRO A 93 -16.89 12.88 -6.89
C PRO A 93 -15.97 13.81 -6.11
N ILE A 94 -14.79 13.29 -5.79
CA ILE A 94 -13.69 14.06 -5.20
C ILE A 94 -12.57 14.17 -6.25
N PRO A 95 -12.28 15.37 -6.78
CA PRO A 95 -11.19 15.55 -7.75
C PRO A 95 -9.85 15.07 -7.19
N CYS A 96 -9.27 14.07 -7.85
CA CYS A 96 -8.02 13.43 -7.45
C CYS A 96 -7.51 12.67 -8.66
N ALA A 97 -6.44 13.16 -9.31
CA ALA A 97 -5.71 12.37 -10.30
C ALA A 97 -4.89 11.31 -9.56
N CYS A 98 -5.57 10.22 -9.20
CA CYS A 98 -5.15 9.24 -8.20
C CYS A 98 -5.35 7.82 -8.74
N PHE A 99 -4.85 6.84 -8.00
CA PHE A 99 -5.17 5.43 -8.20
C PHE A 99 -6.25 5.06 -7.21
N GLU A 100 -7.37 4.54 -7.69
CA GLU A 100 -8.34 3.86 -6.81
C GLU A 100 -7.90 2.41 -6.55
N THR A 101 -8.48 1.78 -5.53
CA THR A 101 -8.04 0.47 -5.04
C THR A 101 -8.41 -0.67 -6.00
N GLY A 102 -9.49 -0.51 -6.76
CA GLY A 102 -9.88 -1.46 -7.81
C GLY A 102 -11.37 -1.37 -8.15
N GLU A 103 -11.82 -2.25 -9.05
CA GLU A 103 -13.18 -2.26 -9.62
C GLU A 103 -14.32 -2.19 -8.59
N GLN A 104 -14.16 -2.81 -7.41
CA GLN A 104 -15.18 -2.81 -6.35
C GLN A 104 -14.96 -1.75 -5.26
N TRP A 105 -13.79 -1.09 -5.26
CA TRP A 105 -13.37 -0.16 -4.22
C TRP A 105 -12.84 1.12 -4.86
N HIS A 106 -13.77 1.99 -5.26
CA HIS A 106 -13.51 3.28 -5.90
C HIS A 106 -13.03 4.37 -4.92
N TYR A 107 -12.17 3.99 -3.96
CA TYR A 107 -11.49 4.85 -3.00
C TYR A 107 -9.99 4.66 -3.07
N VAL A 108 -9.21 5.47 -2.36
CA VAL A 108 -7.76 5.24 -2.19
C VAL A 108 -7.55 4.54 -0.85
N TRP A 109 -7.09 3.29 -0.88
CA TRP A 109 -6.76 2.56 0.34
C TRP A 109 -5.28 2.65 0.66
N THR A 110 -4.93 3.05 1.89
CA THR A 110 -3.54 3.34 2.25
C THR A 110 -2.64 2.11 2.08
N ARG A 111 -3.07 0.93 2.52
CA ARG A 111 -2.26 -0.30 2.44
C ARG A 111 -2.05 -0.74 0.99
N ASP A 112 -3.14 -0.88 0.23
CA ASP A 112 -3.15 -1.33 -1.16
C ASP A 112 -2.30 -0.44 -2.05
N LEU A 113 -2.54 0.87 -1.99
CA LEU A 113 -1.72 1.85 -2.70
C LEU A 113 -0.26 1.73 -2.30
N SER A 114 0.02 1.53 -1.01
CA SER A 114 1.39 1.53 -0.50
C SER A 114 2.22 0.41 -1.08
N TYR A 115 1.68 -0.81 -1.08
CA TYR A 115 2.37 -1.98 -1.63
C TYR A 115 2.42 -1.94 -3.17
N ALA A 116 1.34 -1.52 -3.83
CA ALA A 116 1.32 -1.41 -5.29
C ALA A 116 2.34 -0.37 -5.80
N ALA A 117 2.47 0.77 -5.10
CA ALA A 117 3.44 1.79 -5.43
C ALA A 117 4.89 1.40 -5.16
N ASP A 118 5.17 0.73 -4.04
CA ASP A 118 6.51 0.22 -3.76
C ASP A 118 6.94 -0.85 -4.78
N LEU A 119 6.00 -1.72 -5.18
CA LEU A 119 6.27 -2.76 -6.18
C LEU A 119 6.45 -2.19 -7.59
N SER A 120 5.60 -1.25 -8.03
CA SER A 120 5.66 -0.77 -9.42
C SER A 120 5.02 0.60 -9.71
N LEU A 121 3.90 0.99 -9.07
CA LEU A 121 3.16 2.19 -9.53
C LEU A 121 4.00 3.47 -9.41
N ALA A 122 4.90 3.56 -8.44
CA ALA A 122 5.78 4.72 -8.32
C ALA A 122 6.73 4.86 -9.53
N MET A 123 7.11 3.75 -10.15
CA MET A 123 7.94 3.75 -11.36
C MET A 123 7.13 4.15 -12.61
N PHE A 124 5.87 3.72 -12.70
CA PHE A 124 5.04 3.95 -13.89
C PHE A 124 4.31 5.29 -13.90
N ASP A 125 3.81 5.77 -12.75
CA ASP A 125 3.13 7.06 -12.63
C ASP A 125 3.40 7.70 -11.25
N PRO A 126 4.64 8.19 -11.00
CA PRO A 126 5.01 8.78 -9.71
C PRO A 126 4.18 10.00 -9.34
N ALA A 127 3.70 10.77 -10.32
CA ALA A 127 2.88 11.95 -10.08
C ALA A 127 1.51 11.57 -9.51
N ARG A 128 0.87 10.53 -10.07
CA ARG A 128 -0.40 10.00 -9.56
C ARG A 128 -0.24 9.33 -8.22
N VAL A 129 0.83 8.53 -8.01
CA VAL A 129 1.11 7.97 -6.69
C VAL A 129 1.28 9.08 -5.64
N ARG A 130 2.06 10.12 -5.94
CA ARG A 130 2.17 11.28 -5.04
C ARG A 130 0.80 11.87 -4.69
N ASN A 131 -0.06 12.09 -5.67
CA ASN A 131 -1.40 12.64 -5.45
C ASN A 131 -2.24 11.70 -4.56
N SER A 132 -2.25 10.40 -4.83
CA SER A 132 -2.93 9.39 -4.01
C SER A 132 -2.40 9.37 -2.57
N LEU A 133 -1.09 9.48 -2.38
CA LEU A 133 -0.48 9.54 -1.05
C LEU A 133 -0.85 10.82 -0.30
N LEU A 134 -0.99 11.95 -0.99
CA LEU A 134 -1.44 13.22 -0.40
C LEU A 134 -2.93 13.20 -0.06
N PHE A 135 -3.75 12.51 -0.86
CA PHE A 135 -5.17 12.29 -0.57
C PHE A 135 -5.39 11.52 0.76
N LYS A 136 -4.43 10.67 1.13
CA LYS A 136 -4.43 9.91 2.40
C LYS A 136 -3.79 10.63 3.59
N LEU A 137 -3.70 11.94 3.50
CA LEU A 137 -3.35 12.78 4.63
C LEU A 137 -4.56 13.56 5.11
N ALA A 138 -4.75 13.64 6.42
CA ALA A 138 -5.80 14.46 7.01
C ALA A 138 -5.24 15.33 8.14
N PRO A 139 -5.58 16.63 8.18
CA PRO A 139 -5.42 17.43 9.38
C PRO A 139 -6.49 17.06 10.43
N TYR A 140 -6.44 17.69 11.59
CA TYR A 140 -7.60 17.68 12.48
C TYR A 140 -8.82 18.30 11.79
N ARG A 141 -10.01 17.85 12.19
CA ARG A 141 -11.27 18.45 11.71
C ARG A 141 -11.31 19.93 12.09
N ALA A 142 -11.92 20.74 11.23
CA ALA A 142 -12.06 22.17 11.47
C ALA A 142 -12.70 22.44 12.84
N GLY A 143 -12.09 23.33 13.63
CA GLY A 143 -12.53 23.68 14.98
C GLY A 143 -12.11 22.71 16.09
N VAL A 144 -11.46 21.58 15.78
CA VAL A 144 -10.93 20.66 16.79
C VAL A 144 -9.49 21.05 17.14
N PRO A 145 -9.22 21.57 18.36
CA PRO A 145 -7.86 21.92 18.76
C PRO A 145 -7.04 20.65 19.07
N LYS A 146 -5.72 20.74 18.92
CA LYS A 146 -4.81 19.68 19.35
C LYS A 146 -4.88 19.52 20.88
N ALA A 147 -5.25 18.33 21.35
CA ALA A 147 -5.26 18.02 22.77
C ALA A 147 -3.82 17.92 23.34
N PRO A 148 -3.58 18.27 24.62
CA PRO A 148 -2.22 18.31 25.19
C PRO A 148 -1.46 16.99 25.13
N GLN A 149 -2.18 15.87 25.22
CA GLN A 149 -1.63 14.52 25.17
C GLN A 149 -1.29 14.03 23.75
N VAL A 150 -1.68 14.76 22.71
CA VAL A 150 -1.48 14.36 21.31
C VAL A 150 -0.17 14.96 20.81
N ALA A 151 0.70 14.14 20.25
CA ALA A 151 1.98 14.57 19.72
C ALA A 151 1.83 15.28 18.36
N GLY A 152 2.93 15.86 17.87
CA GLY A 152 2.98 16.48 16.54
C GLY A 152 2.51 17.94 16.50
N THR A 153 2.30 18.44 15.29
CA THR A 153 1.98 19.84 15.00
C THR A 153 0.50 20.17 15.24
N LYS A 154 0.18 21.47 15.38
CA LYS A 154 -1.18 21.95 15.71
C LYS A 154 -2.23 21.64 14.64
N ASP A 155 -1.81 21.52 13.38
CA ASP A 155 -2.68 21.16 12.25
C ASP A 155 -3.06 19.68 12.24
N GLY A 156 -2.30 18.82 12.93
CA GLY A 156 -2.59 17.39 13.07
C GLY A 156 -2.44 16.59 11.79
N LEU A 157 -1.70 17.09 10.79
CA LEU A 157 -1.54 16.41 9.50
C LEU A 157 -0.96 15.02 9.70
N GLN A 158 -1.74 13.98 9.44
CA GLN A 158 -1.34 12.60 9.70
C GLN A 158 -1.81 11.66 8.60
N ILE A 159 -1.18 10.50 8.55
CA ILE A 159 -1.57 9.40 7.67
C ILE A 159 -2.87 8.80 8.19
N VAL A 160 -3.90 8.73 7.34
CA VAL A 160 -5.16 8.07 7.66
C VAL A 160 -5.17 6.65 7.10
N GLN A 161 -5.81 5.76 7.86
CA GLN A 161 -5.98 4.36 7.49
C GLN A 161 -7.45 4.09 7.23
N ASP A 162 -7.72 3.28 6.21
CA ASP A 162 -9.03 2.72 5.93
C ASP A 162 -9.31 1.58 6.92
N THR A 163 -10.53 1.03 6.91
CA THR A 163 -10.88 -0.07 7.82
C THR A 163 -10.16 -1.35 7.38
N GLY A 164 -9.30 -1.91 8.24
CA GLY A 164 -8.68 -3.22 8.07
C GLY A 164 -9.32 -4.33 8.90
N SER A 165 -8.58 -5.43 9.07
CA SER A 165 -8.92 -6.62 9.87
C SER A 165 -9.29 -6.36 11.35
N GLY A 166 -8.93 -5.23 11.93
CA GLY A 166 -9.25 -4.89 13.31
C GLY A 166 -10.06 -3.61 13.45
N GLY A 167 -10.45 -3.00 12.33
CA GLY A 167 -11.09 -1.70 12.29
C GLY A 167 -10.15 -0.63 11.74
N SER A 168 -10.15 0.56 12.32
CA SER A 168 -9.21 1.64 11.95
C SER A 168 -8.12 1.80 13.02
N TRP A 169 -7.26 2.82 12.89
CA TRP A 169 -6.36 3.21 13.97
C TRP A 169 -7.15 3.44 15.29
N PRO A 170 -6.69 2.94 16.46
CA PRO A 170 -5.34 2.42 16.74
C PRO A 170 -5.16 0.90 16.62
N VAL A 171 -5.99 0.19 15.85
CA VAL A 171 -5.76 -1.24 15.56
C VAL A 171 -4.94 -1.42 14.28
N SER A 172 -5.37 -0.78 13.19
CA SER A 172 -4.64 -0.74 11.91
C SER A 172 -3.51 0.29 11.98
N THR A 173 -2.47 -0.03 12.74
CA THR A 173 -1.27 0.79 12.94
C THR A 173 -0.28 0.67 11.80
N ASP A 174 -0.50 -0.30 10.92
CA ASP A 174 0.22 -0.48 9.67
C ASP A 174 -0.08 0.60 8.61
N ARG A 175 -0.84 1.65 8.96
CA ARG A 175 -0.96 2.91 8.20
C ARG A 175 0.40 3.50 7.80
N VAL A 176 1.44 3.17 8.57
CA VAL A 176 2.84 3.53 8.28
C VAL A 176 3.44 2.85 7.05
N THR A 177 2.78 1.83 6.46
CA THR A 177 3.14 1.27 5.15
C THR A 177 3.18 2.32 4.04
N ARG A 178 2.47 3.45 4.21
CA ARG A 178 2.61 4.65 3.36
C ARG A 178 4.05 5.11 3.21
N ALA A 179 4.94 4.80 4.16
CA ALA A 179 6.36 5.08 4.05
C ALA A 179 7.03 4.34 2.88
N PHE A 180 6.63 3.11 2.57
CA PHE A 180 7.17 2.34 1.43
C PHE A 180 6.90 3.08 0.12
N ALA A 181 5.63 3.41 -0.13
CA ALA A 181 5.24 4.16 -1.32
C ALA A 181 5.81 5.57 -1.36
N ALA A 182 5.89 6.27 -0.22
CA ALA A 182 6.51 7.58 -0.17
C ALA A 182 7.99 7.50 -0.57
N ASP A 183 8.72 6.49 -0.09
CA ASP A 183 10.12 6.31 -0.47
C ASP A 183 10.30 5.92 -1.94
N ALA A 184 9.51 4.98 -2.43
CA ALA A 184 9.47 4.63 -3.85
C ALA A 184 9.17 5.85 -4.73
N THR A 185 8.18 6.66 -4.37
CA THR A 185 7.80 7.87 -5.11
C THR A 185 8.90 8.93 -5.08
N LEU A 186 9.53 9.16 -3.92
CA LEU A 186 10.63 10.12 -3.78
C LEU A 186 11.83 9.80 -4.67
N ARG A 187 12.08 8.52 -4.97
CA ARG A 187 13.14 8.08 -5.89
C ARG A 187 12.83 8.37 -7.36
N GLN A 188 11.56 8.55 -7.70
CA GLN A 188 11.08 8.67 -9.09
C GLN A 188 10.67 10.10 -9.45
N LEU A 189 10.32 10.94 -8.47
CA LEU A 189 9.91 12.32 -8.72
C LEU A 189 11.09 13.21 -9.22
N PRO A 190 10.82 14.15 -10.15
CA PRO A 190 11.78 15.18 -10.53
C PRO A 190 12.24 16.01 -9.31
N PRO A 191 13.46 16.58 -9.29
CA PRO A 191 14.04 17.23 -8.11
C PRO A 191 13.15 18.31 -7.47
N ALA A 192 12.49 19.13 -8.28
CA ALA A 192 11.60 20.20 -7.79
C ALA A 192 10.37 19.63 -7.06
N GLU A 193 9.71 18.64 -7.66
CA GLU A 193 8.53 17.98 -7.08
C GLU A 193 8.91 17.12 -5.87
N ARG A 194 10.04 16.42 -5.94
CA ARG A 194 10.60 15.63 -4.84
C ARG A 194 10.81 16.49 -3.59
N SER A 195 11.41 17.68 -3.74
CA SER A 195 11.68 18.57 -2.60
C SER A 195 10.40 18.97 -1.86
N VAL A 196 9.34 19.30 -2.60
CA VAL A 196 8.03 19.63 -2.02
C VAL A 196 7.43 18.41 -1.32
N PHE A 197 7.41 17.27 -2.00
CA PHE A 197 6.83 16.04 -1.46
C PHE A 197 7.59 15.52 -0.23
N ALA A 198 8.92 15.64 -0.19
CA ALA A 198 9.75 15.26 0.95
C ALA A 198 9.36 16.02 2.22
N ARG A 199 9.07 17.33 2.13
CA ARG A 199 8.61 18.13 3.27
C ARG A 199 7.24 17.68 3.76
N GLN A 200 6.31 17.44 2.84
CA GLN A 200 4.96 16.95 3.17
C GLN A 200 5.00 15.55 3.80
N ALA A 201 5.82 14.66 3.24
CA ALA A 201 6.02 13.31 3.75
C ALA A 201 6.65 13.33 5.15
N LEU A 202 7.67 14.16 5.39
CA LEU A 202 8.29 14.31 6.71
C LEU A 202 7.29 14.82 7.74
N ALA A 203 6.49 15.84 7.41
CA ALA A 203 5.48 16.38 8.33
C ALA A 203 4.45 15.32 8.74
N ALA A 204 3.88 14.61 7.76
CA ALA A 204 2.92 13.54 8.01
C ALA A 204 3.52 12.38 8.81
N LEU A 205 4.73 11.91 8.43
CA LEU A 205 5.42 10.83 9.13
C LEU A 205 5.77 11.20 10.57
N THR A 206 6.25 12.43 10.80
CA THR A 206 6.58 12.93 12.15
C THR A 206 5.35 12.85 13.05
N ASN A 207 4.23 13.42 12.60
CA ASN A 207 3.00 13.41 13.40
C ASN A 207 2.47 11.98 13.62
N THR A 208 2.51 11.13 12.59
CA THR A 208 2.06 9.74 12.70
C THR A 208 2.94 8.92 13.64
N ILE A 209 4.26 8.95 13.48
CA ILE A 209 5.21 8.17 14.29
C ILE A 209 5.13 8.57 15.76
N GLU A 210 5.10 9.87 16.05
CA GLU A 210 5.06 10.35 17.43
C GLU A 210 3.72 10.00 18.11
N ASN A 211 2.60 10.04 17.38
CA ASN A 211 1.31 9.63 17.93
C ASN A 211 1.21 8.10 18.08
N ASP A 212 1.73 7.32 17.14
CA ASP A 212 1.77 5.85 17.26
C ASP A 212 2.68 5.42 18.42
N ARG A 213 3.77 6.16 18.67
CA ARG A 213 4.64 5.96 19.84
C ARG A 213 3.91 6.15 21.16
N LEU A 214 2.90 7.00 21.22
CA LEU A 214 2.07 7.19 22.42
C LEU A 214 0.96 6.16 22.53
N ALA A 215 0.32 5.82 21.40
CA ALA A 215 -0.90 5.03 21.40
C ALA A 215 -0.64 3.52 21.47
N VAL A 216 0.39 3.03 20.78
CA VAL A 216 0.53 1.59 20.49
C VAL A 216 1.92 1.02 20.70
N PHE A 217 2.91 1.84 21.01
CA PHE A 217 4.24 1.35 21.39
C PHE A 217 4.23 0.80 22.82
N ASP A 218 4.73 -0.41 22.99
CA ASP A 218 4.90 -1.05 24.28
C ASP A 218 6.36 -0.90 24.75
N PRO A 219 6.63 -0.14 25.82
CA PRO A 219 8.00 0.06 26.31
C PRO A 219 8.59 -1.18 26.97
N ILE A 220 7.79 -2.20 27.33
CA ILE A 220 8.27 -3.40 28.02
C ILE A 220 9.09 -4.27 27.07
N ASP A 221 8.56 -4.57 25.88
CA ASP A 221 9.27 -5.33 24.85
C ASP A 221 9.86 -4.48 23.74
N GLY A 222 9.43 -3.23 23.59
CA GLY A 222 9.92 -2.32 22.56
C GLY A 222 9.33 -2.56 21.18
N LEU A 223 8.11 -3.10 21.11
CA LEU A 223 7.37 -3.35 19.88
C LEU A 223 6.10 -2.50 19.80
N TYR A 224 5.59 -2.33 18.59
CA TYR A 224 4.31 -1.70 18.31
C TYR A 224 3.22 -2.77 18.24
N ARG A 225 2.08 -2.46 18.85
CA ARG A 225 0.86 -3.25 18.77
C ARG A 225 0.07 -2.91 17.50
N GLY A 226 -0.77 -3.84 17.07
CA GLY A 226 -1.68 -3.70 15.95
C GLY A 226 -1.78 -4.96 15.11
N GLU A 227 -2.70 -4.93 14.15
CA GLU A 227 -2.94 -6.05 13.25
C GLU A 227 -1.75 -6.35 12.34
N ALA A 228 -1.76 -7.51 11.68
CA ALA A 228 -0.83 -7.88 10.63
C ALA A 228 -1.11 -7.07 9.36
N SER A 229 -0.04 -6.64 8.71
CA SER A 229 -0.11 -5.95 7.42
C SER A 229 0.04 -6.91 6.22
N PHE A 230 -0.22 -6.39 5.02
CA PHE A 230 -0.30 -7.04 3.71
C PHE A 230 -1.58 -7.85 3.47
N LEU A 231 -1.84 -8.90 4.25
CA LEU A 231 -3.07 -9.69 4.13
C LEU A 231 -4.18 -9.08 5.00
N ASP A 232 -5.20 -8.52 4.35
CA ASP A 232 -6.24 -7.74 5.04
C ASP A 232 -7.50 -8.54 5.41
N TRP A 233 -7.62 -9.79 4.96
CA TRP A 233 -8.77 -10.63 5.30
C TRP A 233 -8.46 -11.48 6.53
N ARG A 234 -9.29 -11.30 7.58
CA ARG A 234 -9.15 -11.96 8.89
C ARG A 234 -8.99 -13.48 8.74
N ASP A 235 -9.76 -14.09 7.84
CA ASP A 235 -9.73 -15.54 7.56
C ASP A 235 -8.42 -16.03 6.92
N GLN A 236 -7.62 -15.13 6.36
CA GLN A 236 -6.32 -15.44 5.76
C GLN A 236 -5.16 -15.25 6.75
N SER A 237 -5.27 -14.24 7.63
CA SER A 237 -4.16 -13.77 8.47
C SER A 237 -4.20 -14.31 9.90
N TYR A 238 -5.38 -14.73 10.38
CA TYR A 238 -5.60 -15.06 11.77
C TYR A 238 -6.39 -16.35 11.95
N ALA A 239 -6.28 -16.94 13.14
CA ALA A 239 -7.13 -18.04 13.54
C ALA A 239 -8.60 -17.60 13.59
N ALA A 240 -9.51 -18.50 13.21
CA ALA A 240 -10.93 -18.19 13.04
C ALA A 240 -11.61 -17.57 14.29
N TRP A 241 -11.11 -17.84 15.50
CA TRP A 241 -11.64 -17.28 16.75
C TRP A 241 -11.36 -15.78 16.93
N ILE A 242 -10.40 -15.20 16.20
CA ILE A 242 -9.97 -13.80 16.43
C ILE A 242 -11.11 -12.79 16.19
N VAL A 243 -12.11 -13.16 15.37
CA VAL A 243 -13.24 -12.29 15.04
C VAL A 243 -14.09 -11.97 16.26
N ASP A 244 -14.09 -12.86 17.26
CA ASP A 244 -14.79 -12.71 18.52
C ASP A 244 -13.95 -11.99 19.60
N ASP A 245 -12.66 -11.72 19.31
CA ASP A 245 -11.73 -11.03 20.21
C ASP A 245 -10.81 -10.05 19.45
N LEU A 246 -11.38 -8.94 19.00
CA LEU A 246 -10.63 -7.87 18.34
C LEU A 246 -9.60 -7.21 19.28
N ALA A 247 -9.77 -7.32 20.60
CA ALA A 247 -8.78 -6.80 21.56
C ALA A 247 -7.49 -7.61 21.51
N ALA A 248 -7.58 -8.94 21.37
CA ALA A 248 -6.42 -9.80 21.14
C ALA A 248 -5.68 -9.37 19.85
N MET A 249 -6.40 -9.12 18.76
CA MET A 249 -5.81 -8.63 17.51
C MET A 249 -5.12 -7.27 17.69
N ALA A 250 -5.80 -6.31 18.33
CA ALA A 250 -5.26 -4.99 18.61
C ALA A 250 -4.04 -5.01 19.52
N SER A 251 -3.96 -5.98 20.43
CA SER A 251 -2.81 -6.18 21.31
C SER A 251 -1.66 -6.96 20.65
N SER A 252 -1.90 -7.57 19.49
CA SER A 252 -0.90 -8.38 18.78
C SER A 252 0.26 -7.51 18.32
N LYS A 253 1.44 -8.12 18.15
CA LYS A 253 2.69 -7.45 17.79
C LYS A 253 3.21 -8.06 16.49
N ALA A 254 2.40 -7.93 15.44
CA ALA A 254 2.69 -8.54 14.15
C ALA A 254 4.05 -8.08 13.61
N LEU A 255 4.84 -9.02 13.10
CA LEU A 255 6.17 -8.74 12.54
C LEU A 255 6.08 -7.78 11.35
N SER A 256 5.10 -7.99 10.46
CA SER A 256 4.90 -7.14 9.27
C SER A 256 4.67 -5.66 9.66
N THR A 257 3.85 -5.42 10.67
CA THR A 257 3.56 -4.06 11.18
C THR A 257 4.75 -3.43 11.87
N ASN A 258 5.51 -4.20 12.65
CA ASN A 258 6.75 -3.70 13.27
C ASN A 258 7.84 -3.40 12.22
N VAL A 259 7.95 -4.19 11.16
CA VAL A 259 8.82 -3.88 10.02
C VAL A 259 8.38 -2.60 9.31
N ALA A 260 7.07 -2.36 9.16
CA ALA A 260 6.56 -1.12 8.59
C ALA A 260 6.89 0.10 9.47
N HIS A 261 6.76 -0.01 10.80
CA HIS A 261 7.18 1.06 11.73
C HIS A 261 8.69 1.31 11.66
N TYR A 262 9.51 0.27 11.53
CA TYR A 262 10.96 0.40 11.34
C TYR A 262 11.29 1.20 10.07
N ALA A 263 10.67 0.83 8.94
CA ALA A 263 10.90 1.52 7.68
C ALA A 263 10.42 2.98 7.71
N ALA A 264 9.26 3.24 8.33
CA ALA A 264 8.74 4.60 8.50
C ALA A 264 9.68 5.49 9.33
N GLN A 265 10.22 4.97 10.43
CA GLN A 265 11.22 5.66 11.24
C GLN A 265 12.51 5.90 10.45
N GLY A 266 12.97 4.93 9.66
CA GLY A 266 14.12 5.08 8.78
C GLY A 266 13.94 6.18 7.72
N LEU A 267 12.79 6.19 7.02
CA LEU A 267 12.46 7.24 6.05
C LEU A 267 12.37 8.61 6.73
N ALA A 268 11.67 8.72 7.85
CA ALA A 268 11.53 9.97 8.58
C ALA A 268 12.89 10.51 9.06
N ALA A 269 13.79 9.63 9.53
CA ALA A 269 15.14 10.02 9.92
C ALA A 269 15.93 10.61 8.74
N ARG A 270 15.89 9.95 7.57
CA ARG A 270 16.56 10.43 6.36
C ARG A 270 16.00 11.77 5.90
N LEU A 271 14.68 11.91 5.81
CA LEU A 271 14.04 13.15 5.39
C LEU A 271 14.30 14.30 6.38
N ALA A 272 14.35 14.02 7.68
CA ALA A 272 14.73 15.01 8.69
C ALA A 272 16.18 15.48 8.50
N GLY A 273 17.11 14.56 8.23
CA GLY A 273 18.50 14.88 7.92
C GLY A 273 18.64 15.74 6.67
N GLU A 274 17.94 15.40 5.59
CA GLU A 274 17.87 16.22 4.36
C GLU A 274 17.32 17.62 4.61
N ALA A 275 16.39 17.77 5.56
CA ALA A 275 15.82 19.05 5.97
C ALA A 275 16.70 19.83 6.98
N GLY A 276 17.85 19.28 7.40
CA GLY A 276 18.74 19.89 8.39
C GLY A 276 18.31 19.70 9.85
N ASP A 277 17.26 18.92 10.12
CA ASP A 277 16.77 18.62 11.47
C ASP A 277 17.54 17.43 12.07
N LYS A 278 18.74 17.72 12.56
CA LYS A 278 19.66 16.69 13.10
C LYS A 278 19.10 16.00 14.35
N GLU A 279 18.33 16.70 15.16
CA GLU A 279 17.75 16.15 16.38
C GLU A 279 16.72 15.07 16.04
N ARG A 280 15.75 15.38 15.17
CA ARG A 280 14.73 14.42 14.75
C ARG A 280 15.34 13.26 13.97
N ALA A 281 16.32 13.53 13.11
CA ALA A 281 17.06 12.49 12.40
C ALA A 281 17.69 11.48 13.38
N THR A 282 18.43 11.98 14.38
CA THR A 282 19.09 11.15 15.39
C THR A 282 18.09 10.32 16.20
N ARG A 283 17.00 10.95 16.64
CA ARG A 283 15.94 10.29 17.41
C ARG A 283 15.31 9.13 16.66
N TYR A 284 14.90 9.35 15.41
CA TYR A 284 14.24 8.32 14.61
C TYR A 284 15.19 7.22 14.15
N THR A 285 16.47 7.53 13.90
CA THR A 285 17.50 6.50 13.71
C THR A 285 17.63 5.62 14.95
N ALA A 286 17.67 6.21 16.16
CA ALA A 286 17.78 5.45 17.39
C ALA A 286 16.56 4.55 17.63
N TRP A 287 15.34 5.05 17.39
CA TRP A 287 14.12 4.25 17.50
C TRP A 287 14.08 3.11 16.48
N ALA A 288 14.46 3.36 15.23
CA ALA A 288 14.49 2.35 14.19
C ALA A 288 15.48 1.22 14.56
N LEU A 289 16.69 1.56 15.00
CA LEU A 289 17.69 0.57 15.41
C LEU A 289 17.25 -0.24 16.62
N ALA A 290 16.60 0.40 17.60
CA ALA A 290 16.05 -0.29 18.76
C ALA A 290 14.95 -1.28 18.35
N LEU A 291 14.05 -0.88 17.45
CA LEU A 291 12.98 -1.73 16.94
C LEU A 291 13.52 -2.91 16.14
N LYS A 292 14.49 -2.68 15.24
CA LYS A 292 15.16 -3.76 14.48
C LYS A 292 15.76 -4.81 15.40
N LYS A 293 16.48 -4.38 16.45
CA LYS A 293 17.08 -5.30 17.43
C LYS A 293 16.03 -6.18 18.10
N LYS A 294 14.85 -5.64 18.42
CA LYS A 294 13.75 -6.41 19.00
C LYS A 294 13.11 -7.37 18.00
N GLY A 295 12.91 -6.94 16.75
CA GLY A 295 12.43 -7.80 15.68
C GLY A 295 13.34 -9.00 15.42
N ASP A 296 14.66 -8.79 15.34
CA ASP A 296 15.65 -9.85 15.15
C ASP A 296 15.62 -10.89 16.29
N GLN A 297 15.43 -10.43 17.54
CA GLN A 297 15.29 -11.31 18.71
C GLN A 297 14.03 -12.18 18.62
N CYS A 298 12.88 -11.61 18.25
CA CYS A 298 11.65 -12.37 18.09
C CYS A 298 11.74 -13.40 16.96
N ALA A 299 12.33 -13.04 15.82
CA ALA A 299 12.52 -13.96 14.70
C ALA A 299 13.43 -15.14 15.07
N SER A 300 14.48 -14.89 15.88
CA SER A 300 15.39 -15.95 16.33
C SER A 300 14.78 -16.93 17.34
N LEU A 301 13.68 -16.57 18.01
CA LEU A 301 12.96 -17.44 18.94
C LEU A 301 11.87 -18.28 18.26
N ALA A 302 11.54 -17.97 17.01
CA ALA A 302 10.48 -18.62 16.24
C ALA A 302 10.99 -19.69 15.26
N GLY A 303 12.31 -19.86 15.13
CA GLY A 303 12.97 -20.90 14.34
C GLY A 303 13.65 -21.93 15.22
#